data_AF-A0A920PZD8-F1
#
_entry.id   AF-A0A920PZD8-F1
#
_cell.length_a   1.000
_cell.length_b   1.000
_cell.length_c   1.000
_cell.angle_alpha   90.00
_cell.angle_beta   90.00
_cell.angle_gamma   90.00
#
_symmetry.space_group_name_H-M   'P 1'
#
loop_
_entity.id
_entity.type
_entity.pdbx_description
1 polymer ?
#
loop_
_entity_poly.entity_id
_entity_poly.type
_entity_poly.pdbx_seq_one_letter_code
_entity_poly.pdbx_strand_id
1 'polypeptide(L)' 'MLYHDEPVYRDGVLVSRITSGMYGHTVGGALGMGYVGCEPGTSRAQVIEGKFEVDVNGSRVSATASLRPFYDPDSLQVHL' A
#
# COMPACT_ATOMS: atom_id res chain seq x y z
N MET A 1 -4.50 -5.59 -12.10
CA MET A 1 -4.72 -4.14 -12.31
C MET A 1 -5.67 -3.71 -11.22
N LEU A 2 -5.25 -2.79 -10.34
CA LEU A 2 -6.04 -2.32 -9.19
C LEU A 2 -7.04 -1.27 -9.70
N TYR A 3 -8.34 -1.50 -9.54
CA TYR A 3 -9.41 -0.73 -10.19
C TYR A 3 -10.14 0.27 -9.27
N HIS A 4 -9.68 0.46 -8.02
CA HIS A 4 -10.29 1.25 -6.93
C HIS A 4 -11.22 0.42 -6.02
N ASP A 5 -11.22 0.78 -4.72
CA ASP A 5 -12.04 0.18 -3.64
C ASP A 5 -11.66 -1.24 -3.17
N GLU A 6 -10.47 -1.72 -3.54
CA GLU A 6 -10.03 -3.06 -3.13
C GLU A 6 -9.75 -3.13 -1.62
N PRO A 7 -10.33 -4.10 -0.90
CA PRO A 7 -10.13 -4.24 0.53
C PRO A 7 -8.68 -4.62 0.84
N VAL A 8 -8.08 -3.93 1.80
CA VAL A 8 -6.72 -4.17 2.29
C VAL A 8 -6.81 -4.88 3.63
N TYR A 9 -6.24 -6.06 3.69
CA TYR A 9 -6.11 -6.87 4.88
C TYR A 9 -4.71 -6.73 5.47
N ARG A 10 -4.62 -6.70 6.80
CA ARG A 10 -3.38 -6.86 7.57
C ARG A 10 -3.57 -8.06 8.48
N ASP A 11 -2.72 -9.06 8.33
CA ASP A 11 -2.77 -10.31 9.11
C ASP A 11 -4.18 -10.93 9.11
N GLY A 12 -4.87 -10.85 7.97
CA GLY A 12 -6.22 -11.37 7.76
C GLY A 12 -7.37 -10.47 8.24
N VAL A 13 -7.09 -9.33 8.88
CA VAL A 13 -8.07 -8.34 9.34
C VAL A 13 -8.21 -7.22 8.32
N LEU A 14 -9.43 -6.84 7.97
CA LEU A 14 -9.68 -5.70 7.09
C LEU A 14 -9.27 -4.40 7.80
N VAL A 15 -8.25 -3.72 7.28
CA VAL A 15 -7.69 -2.50 7.91
C VAL A 15 -7.85 -1.24 7.07
N SER A 16 -8.04 -1.38 5.77
CA SER A 16 -8.16 -0.25 4.85
C SER A 16 -8.83 -0.67 3.55
N ARG A 17 -8.94 0.28 2.63
CA ARG A 17 -9.27 0.04 1.24
C ARG A 17 -8.33 0.86 0.36
N ILE A 18 -8.07 0.38 -0.84
CA ILE A 18 -7.35 1.12 -1.86
C ILE A 18 -8.21 2.29 -2.35
N THR A 19 -7.79 3.51 -2.06
CA THR A 19 -8.45 4.72 -2.56
C THR A 19 -8.04 5.02 -3.99
N SER A 20 -6.77 4.76 -4.32
CA SER A 20 -6.21 4.94 -5.67
C SER A 20 -5.36 3.75 -6.05
N GLY A 21 -5.70 3.09 -7.15
CA GLY A 21 -4.92 2.00 -7.75
C GLY A 21 -4.31 2.44 -9.07
N MET A 22 -3.07 2.04 -9.34
CA MET A 22 -2.43 2.23 -10.64
C MET A 22 -1.48 1.07 -10.97
N TYR A 23 -1.10 0.94 -12.23
CA TYR A 23 0.02 0.09 -12.61
C TYR A 23 1.28 0.94 -12.72
N GLY A 24 2.21 0.76 -11.78
CA GLY A 24 3.49 1.45 -11.81
C GLY A 24 4.41 0.79 -12.82
N HIS A 25 4.40 1.25 -14.08
CA HIS A 25 5.26 0.70 -15.13
C HIS A 25 6.74 0.70 -14.74
N THR A 26 7.20 1.72 -14.01
CA THR A 26 8.57 1.83 -13.51
C THR A 26 8.90 0.85 -12.38
N VAL A 27 7.89 0.49 -11.58
CA VAL A 27 8.02 -0.49 -10.48
C VAL A 27 7.74 -1.92 -10.97
N GLY A 28 7.16 -2.07 -12.17
CA GLY A 28 6.81 -3.35 -12.77
C GLY A 28 5.63 -4.06 -12.08
N GLY A 29 4.79 -3.32 -11.35
CA GLY A 29 3.75 -3.91 -10.51
C GLY A 29 2.54 -3.02 -10.28
N ALA A 30 1.49 -3.62 -9.71
CA ALA A 30 0.30 -2.90 -9.27
C ALA A 30 0.61 -2.16 -7.96
N LEU A 31 0.34 -0.86 -7.95
CA LEU A 31 0.52 0.02 -6.79
C LEU A 31 -0.84 0.55 -6.35
N GLY A 32 -1.07 0.55 -5.04
CA GLY A 32 -2.27 1.08 -4.44
C GLY A 32 -1.93 1.96 -3.26
N MET A 33 -2.68 3.05 -3.10
CA MET A 33 -2.63 3.90 -1.91
C MET A 33 -3.93 3.75 -1.13
N GLY A 34 -3.83 3.72 0.20
CA GLY A 34 -4.95 3.63 1.12
C GLY A 34 -4.57 4.16 2.50
N TYR A 35 -5.57 4.48 3.30
CA TYR A 35 -5.38 5.01 4.66
C TYR A 35 -5.56 3.89 5.68
N VAL A 36 -4.52 3.55 6.42
CA VAL A 36 -4.60 2.59 7.54
C VAL A 36 -4.91 3.38 8.81
N GLY A 37 -6.02 3.04 9.47
CA GLY A 37 -6.35 3.61 10.79
C GLY A 37 -5.34 3.15 11.84
N CYS A 38 -4.81 4.08 12.62
CA CYS A 38 -3.90 3.78 13.73
C CYS A 38 -4.25 4.64 14.95
N GLU A 39 -3.99 4.11 16.14
CA GLU A 39 -4.16 4.86 17.39
C GLU A 39 -3.20 6.06 17.45
N PRO A 40 -3.61 7.18 18.08
CA PRO A 40 -2.74 8.34 18.27
C PRO A 40 -1.44 7.94 18.98
N GLY A 41 -0.30 8.23 18.37
CA GLY A 41 1.03 7.86 18.90
C GLY A 41 1.59 6.53 18.39
N THR A 42 0.86 5.79 17.55
CA THR A 42 1.39 4.59 16.87
C THR A 42 2.60 4.98 16.02
N SER A 43 3.73 4.30 16.21
CA SER A 43 4.93 4.58 15.43
C SER A 43 4.72 4.17 13.96
N ARG A 44 5.33 4.91 13.03
CA ARG A 44 5.29 4.61 11.60
C ARG A 44 5.65 3.15 11.28
N ALA A 45 6.66 2.60 11.95
CA ALA A 45 7.06 1.21 11.77
C ALA A 45 5.94 0.23 12.15
N GLN A 46 5.26 0.46 13.27
CA GLN A 46 4.14 -0.38 13.73
C GLN A 46 2.91 -0.29 12.83
N VAL A 47 2.72 0.82 12.11
CA VAL A 47 1.61 0.95 11.15
C VAL A 47 1.78 -0.01 9.96
N ILE A 48 3.02 -0.21 9.49
CA ILE A 48 3.35 -1.07 8.34
C ILE A 48 3.95 -2.43 8.74
N GLU A 49 3.96 -2.75 10.03
CA GLU A 49 4.43 -4.03 10.54
C GLU A 49 3.36 -5.11 10.33
N GLY A 50 3.70 -6.23 9.70
CA GLY A 50 2.77 -7.34 9.47
C GLY A 50 2.58 -7.67 8.00
N LYS A 51 1.73 -8.65 7.72
CA LYS A 51 1.48 -9.11 6.34
C LYS A 51 0.29 -8.37 5.77
N PHE A 52 0.53 -7.61 4.71
CA PHE A 52 -0.53 -6.94 3.97
C PHE A 52 -0.97 -7.80 2.79
N GLU A 53 -2.27 -7.87 2.59
CA GLU A 53 -2.90 -8.53 1.46
C GLU A 53 -3.94 -7.59 0.87
N VAL A 54 -4.08 -7.58 -0.45
CA VAL A 54 -5.14 -6.86 -1.13
C VAL A 54 -6.04 -7.89 -1.79
N ASP A 55 -7.34 -7.80 -1.54
CA ASP A 55 -8.32 -8.62 -2.26
C ASP A 55 -8.57 -8.00 -3.63
N VAL A 56 -8.10 -8.70 -4.66
CA VAL A 56 -8.29 -8.35 -6.06
C VAL A 56 -9.20 -9.40 -6.68
N ASN A 57 -10.44 -9.01 -6.97
CA ASN A 57 -11.44 -9.88 -7.61
C ASN A 57 -11.68 -11.21 -6.88
N GLY A 58 -11.72 -11.19 -5.54
CA GLY A 58 -11.92 -12.36 -4.69
C GLY A 58 -10.66 -13.18 -4.43
N SER A 59 -9.50 -12.71 -4.90
CA SER A 59 -8.20 -13.35 -4.67
C SER A 59 -7.33 -12.45 -3.79
N ARG A 60 -6.85 -13.00 -2.67
CA ARG A 60 -5.89 -12.30 -1.80
C ARG A 60 -4.50 -12.32 -2.42
N VAL A 61 -4.01 -11.15 -2.75
CA VAL A 61 -2.66 -10.93 -3.28
C VAL A 61 -1.80 -10.32 -2.20
N SER A 62 -0.67 -10.95 -1.89
CA SER A 62 0.30 -10.40 -0.93
C SER A 62 0.80 -9.05 -1.43
N ALA A 63 0.78 -8.05 -0.56
CA ALA A 63 1.24 -6.70 -0.83
C ALA A 63 2.33 -6.30 0.17
N THR A 64 3.27 -5.48 -0.30
CA THR A 64 4.28 -4.88 0.57
C THR A 64 3.81 -3.47 0.95
N ALA A 65 3.65 -3.20 2.24
CA ALA A 65 3.37 -1.85 2.71
C ALA A 65 4.66 -1.04 2.78
N SER A 66 4.64 0.18 2.25
CA SER A 66 5.74 1.15 2.38
C SER A 66 5.18 2.52 2.71
N LEU A 67 5.80 3.19 3.68
CA LEU A 67 5.54 4.61 3.97
C LEU A 67 6.40 5.55 3.13
N ARG A 68 7.40 5.00 2.42
CA ARG A 68 8.25 5.74 1.50
C ARG A 68 7.83 5.45 0.06
N PRO A 69 8.06 6.39 -0.87
CA PRO A 69 7.90 6.10 -2.29
C PRO A 69 8.67 4.84 -2.69
N PHE A 70 8.04 3.95 -3.44
CA PHE A 70 8.73 2.78 -4.03
C PHE A 70 9.70 3.19 -5.15
N TYR A 71 9.55 4.40 -5.68
CA TYR A 71 10.41 4.98 -6.68
C TYR A 71 10.98 6.31 -6.16
N ASP A 72 12.30 6.46 -6.23
CA ASP A 72 13.08 7.62 -5.77
C ASP A 72 12.77 8.07 -4.32
N PRO A 73 13.03 7.23 -3.31
CA PRO A 73 12.74 7.56 -1.91
C PRO A 73 13.57 8.73 -1.36
N ASP A 74 14.72 9.02 -1.97
CA ASP A 74 15.65 10.08 -1.57
C ASP A 74 15.51 11.34 -2.44
N SER A 75 14.52 11.37 -3.35
CA SER A 75 14.22 12.52 -4.21
C SER A 75 15.41 12.96 -5.09
N LEU A 76 16.28 12.02 -5.46
CA LEU A 76 17.52 12.25 -6.21
C LEU A 76 17.29 12.52 -7.70
N GLN A 77 16.10 12.24 -8.22
CA GLN A 77 15.70 12.50 -9.61
C GLN A 77 14.85 13.78 -9.75
N VAL A 78 14.50 14.42 -8.63
CA VAL A 78 13.77 15.68 -8.62
C VAL A 78 14.78 16.83 -8.76
N HIS A 79 14.92 17.34 -9.99
CA HIS A 79 15.61 18.60 -10.23
C HIS A 79 14.59 19.75 -10.19
N LEU A 80 14.88 20.77 -9.37
CA LEU A 80 14.11 22.01 -9.27
C LEU A 80 14.37 22.94 -10.46
#